data_AF-A0A519XSY7-F1
#
_entry.id   AF-A0A519XSY7-F1
#
_cell.length_a   1.000
_cell.length_b   1.000
_cell.length_c   1.000
_cell.angle_alpha   90.00
_cell.angle_beta   90.00
_cell.angle_gamma   90.00
#
_symmetry.space_group_name_H-M   'P 1'
#
loop_
_entity.id
_entity.type
_entity.pdbx_description
1 polymer ?
#
loop_
_entity_poly.entity_id
_entity_poly.type
_entity_poly.pdbx_seq_one_letter_code
_entity_poly.pdbx_strand_id
1 'polypeptide(L)'
;MDHNKLALPVGTTLDRFIMRKQEDFPYATGELSQLLRDIALAAKIVNREINRSGLIDIAGAYGNRNVQGEDQQKLDVIANIRFIRALRNGGEVCTIISEEDDDIIQTGNNQGKYVVAIDPLDGSSNIDVNVSIGTIFSIYRRISPTGREGTTADCLQPGTHQVAAGYVIYGSSTMMVYTTGNGVNGFTYEPSL
;
A
#
# COMPACT_ATOMS: atom_id res chain seq x y z
N MET A 1 40.90 16.22 11.24
CA MET A 1 39.67 15.49 11.65
C MET A 1 38.83 15.30 10.41
N ASP A 2 38.33 14.09 10.17
CA ASP A 2 37.45 13.83 9.03
C ASP A 2 36.08 14.47 9.30
N HIS A 3 35.80 15.62 8.68
CA HIS A 3 34.59 16.40 8.90
C HIS A 3 33.31 15.60 8.56
N ASN A 4 33.41 14.53 7.76
CA ASN A 4 32.28 13.64 7.45
C ASN A 4 31.79 12.82 8.66
N LYS A 5 32.53 12.75 9.77
CA LYS A 5 32.08 12.08 11.01
C LYS A 5 31.24 12.97 11.92
N LEU A 6 31.08 14.26 11.60
CA LEU A 6 30.31 15.21 12.41
C LEU A 6 28.80 15.13 12.17
N ALA A 7 28.38 14.58 11.02
CA ALA A 7 26.98 14.43 10.66
C ALA A 7 26.65 12.96 10.40
N LEU A 8 25.44 12.53 10.75
CA LEU A 8 24.93 11.23 10.34
C LEU A 8 24.87 11.16 8.81
N PRO A 9 25.17 10.00 8.19
CA PRO A 9 25.07 9.85 6.76
C PRO A 9 23.62 10.10 6.31
N VAL A 10 23.46 10.85 5.22
CA VAL A 10 22.16 10.97 4.54
C VAL A 10 21.83 9.58 3.99
N GLY A 11 20.94 8.86 4.67
CA GLY A 11 20.46 7.55 4.26
C GLY A 11 19.83 7.57 2.85
N THR A 12 19.53 6.39 2.31
CA THR A 12 18.80 6.30 1.04
C THR A 12 17.31 6.24 1.32
N THR A 13 16.56 7.26 0.88
CA THR A 13 15.10 7.27 0.97
C THR A 13 14.46 6.26 0.03
N LEU A 14 13.21 5.88 0.31
CA LEU A 14 12.41 5.02 -0.58
C LEU A 14 12.40 5.56 -2.01
N ASP A 15 12.12 6.86 -2.20
CA ASP A 15 12.09 7.49 -3.52
C ASP A 15 13.43 7.38 -4.26
N ARG A 16 14.53 7.65 -3.56
CA ARG A 16 15.87 7.56 -4.14
C ARG A 16 16.25 6.13 -4.48
N PHE A 17 15.84 5.17 -3.65
CA PHE A 17 16.06 3.75 -3.93
C PHE A 17 15.29 3.31 -5.17
N ILE A 18 13.99 3.60 -5.23
CA ILE A 18 13.12 3.28 -6.38
C ILE A 18 13.69 3.87 -7.66
N MET A 19 14.11 5.14 -7.63
CA MET A 19 14.72 5.81 -8.80
C MET A 19 16.01 5.11 -9.26
N ARG A 20 16.90 4.73 -8.32
CA ARG A 20 18.14 4.00 -8.65
C ARG A 20 17.89 2.60 -9.17
N LYS A 21 16.79 1.99 -8.77
CA LYS A 21 16.42 0.62 -9.11
C LYS A 21 15.49 0.53 -10.31
N GLN A 22 15.15 1.64 -10.94
CA GLN A 22 14.25 1.69 -12.08
C GLN A 22 14.71 0.81 -13.26
N GLU A 23 16.02 0.65 -13.47
CA GLU A 23 16.59 -0.22 -14.51
C GLU A 23 16.41 -1.72 -14.24
N ASP A 24 16.26 -2.13 -12.99
CA ASP A 24 16.03 -3.54 -12.61
C ASP A 24 14.61 -4.01 -13.00
N PHE A 25 13.79 -3.12 -13.58
CA PHE A 25 12.43 -3.39 -14.00
C PHE A 25 12.33 -3.48 -15.54
N PRO A 26 11.87 -4.62 -16.10
CA PRO A 26 11.72 -4.80 -17.55
C PRO A 26 10.80 -3.79 -18.25
N TYR A 27 10.02 -3.02 -17.48
CA TYR A 27 9.01 -2.07 -17.96
C TYR A 27 9.18 -0.68 -17.34
N ALA A 28 10.42 -0.22 -17.24
CA ALA A 28 10.92 0.97 -16.53
C ALA A 28 10.37 2.35 -16.96
N THR A 29 9.06 2.51 -17.18
CA THR A 29 8.42 3.79 -17.49
C THR A 29 8.18 4.68 -16.26
N GLY A 30 8.53 4.23 -15.05
CA GLY A 30 8.33 4.95 -13.79
C GLY A 30 6.96 4.75 -13.16
N GLU A 31 6.07 4.00 -13.82
CA GLU A 31 4.70 3.73 -13.36
C GLU A 31 4.68 2.95 -12.04
N LEU A 32 5.45 1.86 -11.94
CA LEU A 32 5.54 1.09 -10.70
C LEU A 32 6.15 1.91 -9.56
N SER A 33 7.08 2.79 -9.90
CA SER A 33 7.65 3.75 -8.95
C SER A 33 6.57 4.68 -8.39
N GLN A 34 5.61 5.10 -9.22
CA GLN A 34 4.48 5.91 -8.79
C GLN A 34 3.56 5.13 -7.85
N LEU A 35 3.21 3.88 -8.20
CA LEU A 35 2.39 3.02 -7.35
C LEU A 35 2.98 2.84 -5.94
N LEU A 36 4.27 2.56 -5.84
CA LEU A 36 4.94 2.41 -4.54
C LEU A 36 4.93 3.72 -3.73
N ARG A 37 5.01 4.88 -4.39
CA ARG A 37 4.86 6.19 -3.74
C ARG A 37 3.44 6.43 -3.25
N ASP A 38 2.43 6.06 -4.03
CA ASP A 38 1.03 6.22 -3.63
C ASP A 38 0.69 5.36 -2.42
N ILE A 39 1.17 4.11 -2.40
CA ILE A 39 1.06 3.20 -1.25
C ILE A 39 1.78 3.80 -0.03
N ALA A 40 3.02 4.27 -0.19
CA ALA A 40 3.77 4.88 0.91
C ALA A 40 3.08 6.15 1.45
N LEU A 41 2.45 6.95 0.60
CA LEU A 41 1.68 8.12 1.00
C LEU A 41 0.45 7.74 1.81
N ALA A 42 -0.35 6.79 1.31
CA ALA A 42 -1.53 6.29 2.03
C ALA A 42 -1.13 5.69 3.39
N ALA A 43 -0.06 4.89 3.43
CA ALA A 43 0.47 4.31 4.65
C ALA A 43 0.90 5.37 5.68
N LYS A 44 1.50 6.49 5.27
CA LYS A 44 1.82 7.61 6.18
C LYS A 44 0.56 8.24 6.79
N ILE A 45 -0.51 8.36 5.99
CA ILE A 45 -1.79 8.91 6.46
C ILE A 45 -2.44 7.96 7.46
N VAL A 46 -2.50 6.67 7.14
CA VAL A 46 -3.05 5.62 8.01
C VAL A 46 -2.25 5.52 9.30
N ASN A 47 -0.92 5.53 9.22
CA ASN A 47 -0.05 5.56 10.40
C ASN A 47 -0.35 6.73 11.34
N ARG A 48 -0.65 7.93 10.79
CA ARG A 48 -1.02 9.09 11.60
C ARG A 48 -2.38 8.90 12.30
N GLU A 49 -3.33 8.23 11.64
CA GLU A 49 -4.65 7.93 12.18
C GLU A 49 -4.54 6.85 13.29
N ILE A 50 -3.78 5.78 13.06
CA ILE A 50 -3.48 4.73 14.07
C ILE A 50 -2.82 5.33 15.31
N ASN A 51 -1.77 6.14 15.16
CA ASN A 51 -1.07 6.76 16.30
C ASN A 51 -1.92 7.77 17.10
N ARG A 52 -3.13 8.07 16.64
CA ARG A 52 -4.08 8.98 17.31
C ARG A 52 -5.41 8.30 17.61
N SER A 53 -5.54 6.99 17.39
CA SER A 53 -6.79 6.24 17.53
C SER A 53 -7.37 6.31 18.94
N GLY A 54 -6.53 6.33 19.98
CA GLY A 54 -6.98 6.49 21.38
C GLY A 54 -7.37 7.93 21.76
N LEU A 55 -7.07 8.92 20.92
CA LEU A 55 -7.36 10.35 21.17
C LEU A 55 -8.55 10.87 20.35
N ILE A 56 -8.93 10.14 19.31
CA ILE A 56 -9.99 10.48 18.37
C ILE A 56 -11.03 9.36 18.46
N ASP A 57 -12.32 9.66 18.36
CA ASP A 57 -13.40 8.65 18.38
C ASP A 57 -13.47 7.80 17.08
N ILE A 58 -12.31 7.27 16.68
CA ILE A 58 -12.10 6.38 15.54
C ILE A 58 -11.77 4.95 15.98
N ALA A 59 -11.71 4.70 17.30
CA ALA A 59 -11.69 3.35 17.85
C ALA A 59 -13.12 2.79 17.94
N GLY A 60 -13.24 1.47 17.84
CA GLY A 60 -14.48 0.72 17.94
C GLY A 60 -15.24 0.49 16.62
N ALA A 61 -16.23 -0.39 16.72
CA ALA A 61 -16.98 -0.91 15.58
C ALA A 61 -17.67 0.22 14.80
N TYR A 62 -17.58 0.13 13.47
CA TYR A 62 -18.35 0.97 12.56
C TYR A 62 -19.85 0.62 12.58
N GLY A 63 -20.20 -0.56 13.12
CA GLY A 63 -21.58 -1.04 13.25
C GLY A 63 -22.08 -1.86 12.06
N ASN A 64 -21.21 -2.12 11.07
CA ASN A 64 -21.47 -3.02 9.95
C ASN A 64 -20.59 -4.27 10.04
N ARG A 65 -21.07 -5.38 9.46
CA ARG A 65 -20.25 -6.56 9.19
C ARG A 65 -19.60 -6.44 7.82
N ASN A 66 -18.32 -6.77 7.73
CA ASN A 66 -17.60 -6.85 6.45
C ASN A 66 -18.02 -8.11 5.66
N VAL A 67 -17.46 -8.24 4.46
CA VAL A 67 -17.73 -9.33 3.50
C VAL A 67 -17.36 -10.72 4.03
N GLN A 68 -16.50 -10.76 5.06
CA GLN A 68 -16.04 -11.97 5.75
C GLN A 68 -16.87 -12.29 7.00
N GLY A 69 -17.84 -11.44 7.34
CA GLY A 69 -18.74 -11.63 8.48
C GLY A 69 -18.17 -11.15 9.82
N GLU A 70 -17.07 -10.40 9.80
CA GLU A 70 -16.41 -9.79 10.95
C GLU A 70 -16.96 -8.38 11.24
N ASP A 71 -16.88 -7.94 12.49
CA ASP A 71 -17.31 -6.59 12.87
C ASP A 71 -16.28 -5.58 12.37
N GLN A 72 -16.66 -4.79 11.37
CA GLN A 72 -15.77 -3.85 10.71
C GLN A 72 -15.43 -2.69 11.65
N GLN A 73 -14.14 -2.37 11.81
CA GLN A 73 -13.69 -1.25 12.63
C GLN A 73 -13.73 0.05 11.82
N LYS A 74 -13.94 1.18 12.49
CA LYS A 74 -13.90 2.51 11.83
C LYS A 74 -12.56 2.75 11.11
N LEU A 75 -11.46 2.26 11.69
CA LEU A 75 -10.13 2.39 11.09
C LEU A 75 -9.97 1.58 9.81
N ASP A 76 -10.61 0.41 9.69
CA ASP A 76 -10.60 -0.40 8.45
C ASP A 76 -11.20 0.40 7.30
N VAL A 77 -12.38 0.98 7.52
CA VAL A 77 -13.08 1.85 6.57
C VAL A 77 -12.22 3.04 6.17
N ILE A 78 -11.57 3.67 7.15
CA ILE A 78 -10.69 4.82 6.89
C ILE A 78 -9.49 4.39 6.05
N ALA A 79 -8.79 3.32 6.42
CA ALA A 79 -7.64 2.80 5.71
C ALA A 79 -8.00 2.46 4.26
N ASN A 80 -9.10 1.74 4.06
CA ASN A 80 -9.62 1.40 2.74
C ASN A 80 -9.85 2.64 1.86
N ILE A 81 -10.56 3.65 2.39
CA ILE A 81 -10.79 4.92 1.69
C ILE A 81 -9.47 5.62 1.34
N ARG A 82 -8.47 5.62 2.24
CA ARG A 82 -7.17 6.27 1.99
C ARG A 82 -6.41 5.58 0.85
N PHE A 83 -6.32 4.26 0.88
CA PHE A 83 -5.62 3.50 -0.16
C PHE A 83 -6.31 3.61 -1.51
N ILE A 84 -7.63 3.42 -1.59
CA ILE A 84 -8.38 3.55 -2.84
C ILE A 84 -8.19 4.93 -3.46
N ARG A 85 -8.25 6.00 -2.65
CA ARG A 85 -8.04 7.38 -3.13
C ARG A 85 -6.62 7.61 -3.63
N ALA A 86 -5.61 7.13 -2.91
CA ALA A 86 -4.22 7.28 -3.31
C ALA A 86 -3.96 6.57 -4.65
N LEU A 87 -4.41 5.32 -4.79
CA LEU A 87 -4.23 4.52 -6.01
C LEU A 87 -5.01 5.08 -7.21
N ARG A 88 -6.24 5.61 -6.99
CA ARG A 88 -7.00 6.30 -8.03
C ARG A 88 -6.30 7.57 -8.51
N ASN A 89 -5.82 8.39 -7.59
CA ASN A 89 -5.15 9.66 -7.91
C ASN A 89 -3.77 9.44 -8.55
N GLY A 90 -3.11 8.33 -8.24
CA GLY A 90 -1.81 7.95 -8.81
C GLY A 90 -1.82 7.71 -10.31
N GLY A 91 -2.97 7.29 -10.87
CA GLY A 91 -3.16 7.20 -12.32
C GLY A 91 -2.51 6.00 -13.00
N GLU A 92 -2.06 4.98 -12.26
CA GLU A 92 -1.39 3.80 -12.83
C GLU A 92 -2.21 2.50 -12.71
N VAL A 93 -3.17 2.47 -11.78
CA VAL A 93 -4.04 1.31 -11.53
C VAL A 93 -5.30 1.41 -12.39
N CYS A 94 -5.72 0.33 -13.03
CA CYS A 94 -7.05 0.24 -13.66
C CYS A 94 -8.10 -0.30 -12.69
N THR A 95 -7.75 -1.31 -11.90
CA THR A 95 -8.66 -2.02 -11.00
C THR A 95 -8.00 -2.30 -9.65
N ILE A 96 -8.76 -2.13 -8.57
CA ILE A 96 -8.35 -2.42 -7.20
C ILE A 96 -9.24 -3.54 -6.65
N ILE A 97 -8.67 -4.45 -5.87
CA ILE A 97 -9.40 -5.42 -5.06
C ILE A 97 -9.03 -5.10 -3.63
N SER A 98 -10.02 -4.88 -2.77
CA SER A 98 -9.81 -4.63 -1.35
C SER A 98 -10.42 -5.77 -0.56
N GLU A 99 -9.80 -6.12 0.56
CA GLU A 99 -10.41 -7.02 1.54
C GLU A 99 -11.76 -6.47 2.07
N GLU A 100 -11.93 -5.15 2.06
CA GLU A 100 -13.07 -4.42 2.61
C GLU A 100 -14.23 -4.20 1.62
N ASP A 101 -14.10 -4.64 0.36
CA ASP A 101 -15.09 -4.44 -0.69
C ASP A 101 -15.44 -5.76 -1.39
N ASP A 102 -16.74 -6.04 -1.56
CA ASP A 102 -17.24 -7.26 -2.23
C ASP A 102 -16.87 -7.33 -3.72
N ASP A 103 -16.93 -6.17 -4.38
CA ASP A 103 -16.77 -6.04 -5.83
C ASP A 103 -15.40 -5.46 -6.19
N ILE A 104 -14.93 -5.78 -7.40
CA ILE A 104 -13.75 -5.11 -7.95
C ILE A 104 -14.00 -3.61 -8.11
N ILE A 105 -13.04 -2.81 -7.66
CA ILE A 105 -13.14 -1.36 -7.72
C ILE A 105 -12.49 -0.87 -9.01
N GLN A 106 -13.32 -0.40 -9.94
CA GLN A 106 -12.80 0.32 -11.11
C GLN A 106 -12.31 1.71 -10.69
N THR A 107 -11.12 2.06 -11.16
CA THR A 107 -10.54 3.40 -10.89
C THR A 107 -11.09 4.49 -11.81
N GLY A 108 -11.72 4.09 -12.93
CA GLY A 108 -12.08 4.97 -14.04
C GLY A 108 -10.92 5.25 -15.00
N ASN A 109 -9.71 4.77 -14.70
CA ASN A 109 -8.56 4.91 -15.57
C ASN A 109 -8.37 3.68 -16.47
N ASN A 110 -8.98 3.74 -17.65
CA ASN A 110 -8.88 2.66 -18.64
C ASN A 110 -7.48 2.51 -19.25
N GLN A 111 -6.60 3.50 -19.09
CA GLN A 111 -5.20 3.44 -19.50
C GLN A 111 -4.28 2.88 -18.42
N GLY A 112 -4.80 2.70 -17.19
CA GLY A 112 -4.09 2.02 -16.11
C GLY A 112 -3.64 0.64 -16.55
N LYS A 113 -2.40 0.31 -16.20
CA LYS A 113 -1.72 -0.93 -16.64
C LYS A 113 -1.56 -1.95 -15.53
N TYR A 114 -1.97 -1.58 -14.31
CA TYR A 114 -1.79 -2.41 -13.13
C TYR A 114 -3.13 -2.71 -12.45
N VAL A 115 -3.14 -3.85 -11.77
CA VAL A 115 -4.15 -4.23 -10.79
C VAL A 115 -3.49 -4.30 -9.42
N VAL A 116 -4.15 -3.76 -8.40
CA VAL A 116 -3.67 -3.81 -7.02
C VAL A 116 -4.68 -4.57 -6.17
N ALA A 117 -4.24 -5.65 -5.55
CA ALA A 117 -4.96 -6.30 -4.46
C ALA A 117 -4.39 -5.78 -3.13
N ILE A 118 -5.25 -5.40 -2.20
CA ILE A 118 -4.83 -4.80 -0.94
C ILE A 118 -5.68 -5.30 0.23
N ASP A 119 -5.00 -5.62 1.32
CA ASP A 119 -5.55 -5.66 2.66
C ASP A 119 -5.16 -4.32 3.31
N PRO A 120 -6.11 -3.38 3.46
CA PRO A 120 -5.81 -2.04 3.92
C PRO A 120 -5.38 -2.00 5.39
N LEU A 121 -5.88 -2.91 6.23
CA LEU A 121 -5.61 -2.94 7.67
C LEU A 121 -5.63 -4.36 8.26
N ASP A 122 -4.56 -5.13 8.00
CA ASP A 122 -4.37 -6.47 8.55
C ASP A 122 -4.25 -6.44 10.08
N GLY A 123 -4.96 -7.36 10.73
CA GLY A 123 -4.97 -7.49 12.18
C GLY A 123 -5.81 -6.43 12.89
N SER A 124 -6.88 -5.92 12.27
CA SER A 124 -7.80 -4.92 12.86
C SER A 124 -8.32 -5.27 14.27
N SER A 125 -8.48 -6.55 14.60
CA SER A 125 -8.79 -7.03 15.96
C SER A 125 -7.79 -6.59 17.05
N ASN A 126 -6.56 -6.23 16.66
CA ASN A 126 -5.49 -5.78 17.55
C ASN A 126 -5.50 -4.27 17.84
N ILE A 127 -6.37 -3.50 17.18
CA ILE A 127 -6.45 -2.04 17.31
C ILE A 127 -6.67 -1.62 18.77
N ASP A 128 -7.65 -2.22 19.45
CA ASP A 128 -8.07 -1.81 20.79
C ASP A 128 -7.07 -2.22 21.89
N VAL A 129 -6.18 -3.16 21.59
CA VAL A 129 -5.13 -3.65 22.51
C VAL A 129 -3.74 -3.08 22.19
N ASN A 130 -3.66 -2.15 21.24
CA ASN A 130 -2.42 -1.47 20.84
C ASN A 130 -1.28 -2.44 20.46
N VAL A 131 -1.65 -3.53 19.79
CA VAL A 131 -0.71 -4.50 19.20
C VAL A 131 -0.43 -4.11 17.75
N SER A 132 0.67 -4.62 17.18
CA SER A 132 1.05 -4.29 15.80
C SER A 132 -0.02 -4.75 14.79
N ILE A 133 -0.28 -3.87 13.83
CA ILE A 133 -1.18 -4.08 12.69
C ILE A 133 -0.44 -3.74 11.39
N GLY A 134 -1.02 -4.06 10.24
CA GLY A 134 -0.34 -3.91 8.97
C GLY A 134 -1.22 -3.49 7.81
N THR A 135 -0.61 -3.33 6.65
CA THR A 135 -1.27 -3.26 5.34
C THR A 135 -0.53 -4.23 4.45
N ILE A 136 -1.22 -5.05 3.66
CA ILE A 136 -0.60 -5.96 2.70
C ILE A 136 -1.02 -5.55 1.30
N PHE A 137 -0.10 -5.52 0.35
CA PHE A 137 -0.42 -5.20 -1.04
C PHE A 137 0.27 -6.14 -2.02
N SER A 138 -0.43 -6.41 -3.11
CA SER A 138 0.02 -7.23 -4.24
C SER A 138 -0.28 -6.50 -5.54
N ILE A 139 0.71 -6.40 -6.41
CA ILE A 139 0.64 -5.64 -7.66
C ILE A 139 0.83 -6.59 -8.84
N TYR A 140 -0.13 -6.56 -9.76
CA TYR A 140 -0.11 -7.30 -11.02
C TYR A 140 -0.12 -6.34 -12.20
N ARG A 141 0.42 -6.78 -13.33
CA ARG A 141 0.09 -6.16 -14.62
C ARG A 141 -1.27 -6.68 -15.07
N ARG A 142 -2.09 -5.82 -15.67
CA ARG A 142 -3.34 -6.28 -16.31
C ARG A 142 -3.02 -7.19 -17.50
N ILE A 143 -3.87 -8.19 -17.73
CA ILE A 143 -3.83 -9.09 -18.89
C ILE A 143 -4.82 -8.66 -19.98
N SER A 144 -5.88 -7.93 -19.61
CA SER A 144 -6.85 -7.36 -20.53
C SER A 144 -6.27 -6.16 -21.29
N PRO A 145 -6.73 -5.89 -22.52
CA PRO A 145 -6.22 -4.77 -23.31
C PRO A 145 -6.47 -3.40 -22.65
N THR A 146 -5.46 -2.53 -22.70
CA THR A 146 -5.58 -1.12 -22.30
C THR A 146 -6.63 -0.37 -23.14
N GLY A 147 -7.22 0.68 -22.58
CA GLY A 147 -8.30 1.45 -23.19
C GLY A 147 -9.71 0.93 -22.87
N ARG A 148 -9.81 -0.13 -22.07
CA ARG A 148 -11.05 -0.65 -21.48
C ARG A 148 -10.92 -0.76 -19.96
N GLU A 149 -12.05 -0.86 -19.28
CA GLU A 149 -12.08 -1.21 -17.86
C GLU A 149 -11.33 -2.53 -17.62
N GLY A 150 -10.78 -2.68 -16.42
CA GLY A 150 -10.20 -3.97 -16.04
C GLY A 150 -11.30 -5.01 -15.79
N THR A 151 -10.91 -6.27 -15.82
CA THR A 151 -11.79 -7.42 -15.74
C THR A 151 -11.45 -8.26 -14.51
N THR A 152 -12.38 -9.10 -14.06
CA THR A 152 -12.12 -10.06 -12.98
C THR A 152 -10.96 -11.01 -13.33
N ALA A 153 -10.74 -11.30 -14.61
CA ALA A 153 -9.59 -12.11 -15.04
C ALA A 153 -8.24 -11.42 -14.76
N ASP A 154 -8.19 -10.08 -14.76
CA ASP A 154 -7.00 -9.33 -14.35
C ASP A 154 -6.71 -9.46 -12.86
N CYS A 155 -7.73 -9.79 -12.07
CA CYS A 155 -7.69 -9.90 -10.62
C CYS A 155 -7.33 -11.32 -10.16
N LEU A 156 -7.78 -12.35 -10.89
CA LEU A 156 -7.62 -13.77 -10.54
C LEU A 156 -6.37 -14.42 -11.14
N GLN A 157 -5.26 -13.69 -11.16
CA GLN A 157 -3.98 -14.19 -11.67
C GLN A 157 -3.25 -15.04 -10.63
N PRO A 158 -2.46 -16.05 -11.03
CA PRO A 158 -1.62 -16.80 -10.09
C PRO A 158 -0.58 -15.89 -9.44
N GLY A 159 -0.28 -16.10 -8.15
CA GLY A 159 0.68 -15.29 -7.40
C GLY A 159 2.09 -15.22 -8.00
N THR A 160 2.48 -16.18 -8.84
CA THR A 160 3.75 -16.14 -9.59
C THR A 160 3.81 -15.03 -10.65
N HIS A 161 2.69 -14.36 -10.94
CA HIS A 161 2.60 -13.23 -11.88
C HIS A 161 2.67 -11.86 -11.19
N GLN A 162 2.86 -11.83 -9.86
CA GLN A 162 3.07 -10.57 -9.15
C GLN A 162 4.32 -9.87 -9.70
N VAL A 163 4.19 -8.58 -10.02
CA VAL A 163 5.31 -7.74 -10.43
C VAL A 163 5.93 -6.98 -9.26
N ALA A 164 5.16 -6.80 -8.19
CA ALA A 164 5.62 -6.32 -6.90
C ALA A 164 4.65 -6.76 -5.80
N ALA A 165 5.16 -6.92 -4.60
CA ALA A 165 4.36 -7.21 -3.42
C ALA A 165 5.06 -6.69 -2.17
N GLY A 166 4.31 -6.45 -1.12
CA GLY A 166 4.88 -6.00 0.14
C GLY A 166 3.84 -5.80 1.21
N TYR A 167 4.33 -5.29 2.33
CA TYR A 167 3.50 -4.90 3.45
C TYR A 167 4.05 -3.65 4.13
N VAL A 168 3.17 -2.97 4.85
CA VAL A 168 3.53 -1.96 5.83
C VAL A 168 3.20 -2.52 7.20
N ILE A 169 4.11 -2.40 8.15
CA ILE A 169 3.87 -2.72 9.55
C ILE A 169 3.79 -1.43 10.36
N TYR A 170 2.71 -1.27 11.12
CA TYR A 170 2.46 -0.20 12.07
C TYR A 170 2.75 -0.75 13.48
N GLY A 171 4.02 -0.87 13.83
CA GLY A 171 4.48 -1.37 15.12
C GLY A 171 5.10 -0.27 15.98
N SER A 172 6.10 -0.63 16.79
CA SER A 172 6.92 0.33 17.54
C SER A 172 7.60 1.37 16.64
N SER A 173 7.89 0.98 15.41
CA SER A 173 8.23 1.86 14.29
C SER A 173 7.43 1.45 13.06
N THR A 174 7.09 2.41 12.21
CA THR A 174 6.45 2.10 10.92
C THR A 174 7.50 1.68 9.90
N MET A 175 7.30 0.53 9.25
CA MET A 175 8.19 0.07 8.19
C MET A 175 7.41 -0.37 6.95
N MET A 176 7.91 -0.04 5.77
CA MET A 176 7.45 -0.61 4.50
C MET A 176 8.48 -1.63 4.03
N VAL A 177 8.04 -2.86 3.78
CA VAL A 177 8.86 -3.94 3.23
C VAL A 177 8.26 -4.38 1.91
N TYR A 178 9.05 -4.42 0.85
CA TYR A 178 8.55 -4.85 -0.46
C TYR A 178 9.61 -5.57 -1.30
N THR A 179 9.13 -6.30 -2.30
CA THR A 179 9.92 -6.97 -3.32
C THR A 179 9.34 -6.72 -4.70
N THR A 180 10.20 -6.84 -5.70
CA THR A 180 9.85 -6.79 -7.11
C THR A 180 10.48 -7.92 -7.92
N GLY A 181 10.85 -9.00 -7.23
CA GLY A 181 11.57 -10.15 -7.79
C GLY A 181 13.10 -10.05 -7.66
N ASN A 182 13.65 -8.85 -7.46
CA ASN A 182 15.10 -8.61 -7.30
C ASN A 182 15.50 -8.35 -5.84
N GLY A 183 15.14 -9.28 -4.95
CA GLY A 183 15.39 -9.18 -3.51
C GLY A 183 14.27 -8.48 -2.73
N VAL A 184 14.47 -8.37 -1.41
CA VAL A 184 13.49 -7.79 -0.47
C VAL A 184 14.15 -6.61 0.23
N ASN A 185 13.46 -5.47 0.27
CA ASN A 185 13.99 -4.23 0.84
C ASN A 185 13.03 -3.68 1.89
N GLY A 186 13.58 -3.20 3.01
CA GLY A 186 12.83 -2.60 4.11
C GLY A 186 13.20 -1.13 4.31
N PHE A 187 12.19 -0.29 4.55
CA PHE A 187 12.32 1.14 4.75
C PHE A 187 11.58 1.55 6.02
N THR A 188 12.31 2.11 6.97
CA THR A 188 11.73 2.63 8.22
C THR A 188 11.28 4.08 8.00
N TYR A 189 10.07 4.39 8.44
CA TYR A 189 9.53 5.74 8.38
C TYR A 189 10.19 6.62 9.45
N GLU A 190 10.70 7.77 9.04
CA GLU A 190 11.19 8.83 9.92
C GLU A 190 10.11 9.91 10.03
N PRO A 191 9.36 9.99 11.15
CA PRO A 191 8.23 10.94 11.28
C PRO A 191 8.64 12.41 11.33
N SER A 192 9.91 12.71 11.60
CA SER A 192 10.42 14.09 11.69
C SER A 192 10.81 14.71 10.33
N LEU A 193 10.80 13.93 9.24
CA LEU A 193 11.17 14.34 7.88
C LEU A 193 9.98 14.21 6.91
#